data_AF-A0A1G6AKC2-F1
#
_entry.id   AF-A0A1G6AKC2-F1
#
_cell.length_a   1.000
_cell.length_b   1.000
_cell.length_c   1.000
_cell.angle_alpha   90.00
_cell.angle_beta   90.00
_cell.angle_gamma   90.00
#
_symmetry.space_group_name_H-M   'P 1'
#
loop_
_entity.id
_entity.type
_entity.pdbx_description
1 polymer ?
#
loop_
_entity_poly.entity_id
_entity_poly.type
_entity_poly.pdbx_seq_one_letter_code
_entity_poly.pdbx_strand_id
1 'polypeptide(L)'
;MGAARHIAVCSGALALLLGVPFLCSDSFRRLISSDPDAVTSATTVLDAPSGDYVVLINSERHPNAENLSVWHDFFEGREIGFIFEDIECGTLAGDTGGLEMARSYQSRLPENQMKLIPSDPVLLLSKADSGRFDVIVMSSEAAEKYGAESAAKRPGVQVLRVKGAQDEKA
;
A
#
# COMPACT_ATOMS: atom_id res chain seq x y z
N MET A 1 23.68 -51.43 27.65
CA MET A 1 22.51 -50.54 27.85
C MET A 1 22.90 -49.05 28.00
N GLY A 2 23.90 -48.55 27.26
CA GLY A 2 24.36 -47.15 27.39
C GLY A 2 23.83 -46.23 26.28
N ALA A 3 23.96 -46.65 25.02
CA ALA A 3 23.67 -45.79 23.86
C ALA A 3 22.20 -45.36 23.74
N ALA A 4 21.25 -46.28 23.93
CA ALA A 4 19.82 -45.95 23.83
C ALA A 4 19.35 -44.93 24.88
N ARG A 5 19.92 -45.00 26.09
CA ARG A 5 19.63 -44.05 27.16
C ARG A 5 20.22 -42.67 26.85
N HIS A 6 21.43 -42.61 26.30
CA HIS A 6 22.03 -41.34 25.90
C HIS A 6 21.29 -40.69 24.74
N ILE A 7 20.88 -41.47 23.73
CA ILE A 7 20.09 -40.96 22.61
C ILE A 7 18.77 -40.37 23.12
N ALA A 8 18.05 -41.09 23.98
CA ALA A 8 16.79 -40.61 24.55
C ALA A 8 16.94 -39.32 25.38
N VAL A 9 18.02 -39.21 26.17
CA VAL A 9 18.29 -38.02 26.97
C VAL A 9 18.71 -36.84 26.09
N CYS A 10 19.56 -37.07 25.08
CA CYS A 10 19.99 -36.03 24.15
C CYS A 10 18.83 -35.53 23.28
N SER A 11 17.98 -36.43 22.77
CA SER A 11 16.79 -36.04 22.00
C SER A 11 15.77 -35.29 22.85
N GLY A 12 15.57 -35.70 24.11
CA GLY A 12 14.70 -34.99 25.06
C GLY A 12 15.22 -33.59 25.40
N ALA A 13 16.52 -33.46 25.63
CA ALA A 13 17.16 -32.17 25.89
C ALA A 13 17.09 -31.24 24.68
N LEU A 14 17.31 -31.78 23.46
CA LEU A 14 17.20 -31.01 22.22
C LEU A 14 15.76 -30.54 21.97
N ALA A 15 14.78 -31.41 22.19
CA ALA A 15 13.37 -31.07 22.06
C ALA A 15 12.93 -30.00 23.06
N LEU A 16 13.47 -29.99 24.28
CA LEU A 16 13.20 -28.94 25.26
C LEU A 16 13.90 -27.62 24.89
N LEU A 17 15.16 -27.67 24.48
CA LEU A 17 15.94 -26.48 24.14
C LEU A 17 15.47 -25.78 22.87
N LEU A 18 14.93 -26.53 21.90
CA LEU A 18 14.39 -25.95 20.67
C LEU A 18 12.87 -25.78 20.73
N GLY A 19 12.17 -26.74 21.33
CA GLY A 19 10.71 -26.74 21.40
C GLY A 19 10.17 -25.66 22.32
N VAL A 20 10.72 -25.47 23.53
CA VAL A 20 10.22 -24.43 24.44
C VAL A 20 10.34 -23.02 23.86
N PRO A 21 11.51 -22.57 23.34
CA PRO A 21 11.58 -21.25 22.72
C PRO A 21 10.77 -21.16 21.42
N PHE A 22 10.60 -22.25 20.66
CA PHE A 22 9.71 -22.25 19.51
C PHE A 22 8.24 -22.06 19.92
N LEU A 23 7.75 -22.80 20.92
CA LEU A 23 6.38 -22.69 21.45
C LEU A 23 6.11 -21.30 22.08
N CYS A 24 7.14 -20.69 22.67
CA CYS A 24 7.07 -19.34 23.23
C CYS A 24 7.35 -18.23 22.21
N SER A 25 7.77 -18.56 20.98
CA SER A 25 8.01 -17.58 19.93
C SER A 25 6.70 -17.04 19.38
N ASP A 26 6.71 -15.78 18.97
CA ASP A 26 5.56 -15.15 18.30
C ASP A 26 5.20 -15.87 17.00
N SER A 27 6.15 -16.57 16.36
CA SER A 27 5.92 -17.37 15.16
C SER A 27 4.97 -18.55 15.41
N PHE A 28 5.11 -19.27 16.54
CA PHE A 28 4.21 -20.37 16.89
C PHE A 28 2.86 -19.87 17.38
N ARG A 29 2.85 -18.76 18.14
CA ARG A 29 1.61 -18.08 18.52
C ARG A 29 0.80 -17.70 17.29
N ARG A 30 1.42 -17.08 16.28
CA ARG A 30 0.81 -16.72 14.99
C ARG A 30 0.30 -17.94 14.19
N LEU A 31 0.87 -19.11 14.39
CA LEU A 31 0.50 -20.35 13.69
C LEU A 31 -0.72 -21.04 14.29
N ILE A 32 -1.03 -20.78 15.57
CA ILE A 32 -2.14 -21.40 16.32
C ILE A 32 -3.24 -20.41 16.66
N SER A 33 -2.91 -19.13 16.81
CA SER A 33 -3.91 -18.09 16.68
C SER A 33 -4.41 -18.15 15.24
N SER A 34 -5.64 -18.59 15.04
CA SER A 34 -6.39 -18.43 13.81
C SER A 34 -6.68 -16.95 13.54
N ASP A 35 -5.65 -16.11 13.57
CA ASP A 35 -5.71 -14.77 13.01
C ASP A 35 -5.46 -14.95 11.52
N PRO A 36 -6.46 -14.73 10.66
CA PRO A 36 -6.34 -14.94 9.24
C PRO A 36 -5.61 -13.74 8.64
N ASP A 37 -4.33 -13.58 8.93
CA ASP A 37 -3.40 -12.78 8.11
C ASP A 37 -2.43 -13.70 7.36
N ALA A 38 -2.91 -14.91 7.07
CA ALA A 38 -2.42 -15.69 5.96
C ALA A 38 -2.87 -14.99 4.69
N VAL A 39 -1.93 -14.26 4.09
CA VAL A 39 -1.83 -13.82 2.67
C VAL A 39 -2.84 -14.58 1.80
N THR A 40 -4.09 -14.14 1.85
CA THR A 40 -5.13 -14.68 1.00
C THR A 40 -5.06 -13.78 -0.21
N SER A 41 -4.57 -14.36 -1.29
CA SER A 41 -4.62 -13.83 -2.65
C SER A 41 -6.07 -13.64 -3.10
N ALA A 42 -6.77 -12.77 -2.39
CA ALA A 42 -8.08 -12.24 -2.67
C ALA A 42 -7.97 -10.72 -2.46
N THR A 43 -7.08 -10.07 -3.21
CA THR A 43 -7.11 -8.61 -3.38
C THR A 43 -8.22 -8.26 -4.37
N THR A 44 -9.42 -8.80 -4.16
CA THR A 44 -10.64 -8.26 -4.73
C THR A 44 -11.04 -7.11 -3.85
N VAL A 45 -10.79 -5.89 -4.34
CA VAL A 45 -11.35 -4.60 -3.90
C VAL A 45 -12.20 -4.70 -2.63
N LEU A 46 -11.55 -4.70 -1.46
CA LEU A 46 -12.25 -4.41 -0.22
C LEU A 46 -12.10 -2.91 0.01
N ASP A 47 -13.18 -2.19 -0.28
CA ASP A 47 -13.40 -0.77 0.00
C ASP A 47 -12.54 0.23 -0.79
N ALA A 48 -12.72 0.27 -2.12
CA ALA A 48 -12.49 1.53 -2.82
C ALA A 48 -13.67 2.45 -2.47
N PRO A 49 -13.47 3.55 -1.71
CA PRO A 49 -14.56 4.44 -1.32
C PRO A 49 -15.34 4.90 -2.56
N SER A 50 -16.66 5.07 -2.43
CA SER A 50 -17.52 5.48 -3.54
C SER A 50 -17.17 6.91 -3.98
N GLY A 51 -16.94 7.11 -5.27
CA GLY A 51 -16.63 8.44 -5.82
C GLY A 51 -15.69 8.38 -7.01
N ASP A 52 -15.48 9.52 -7.68
CA ASP A 52 -14.47 9.63 -8.74
C ASP A 52 -13.20 10.26 -8.16
N TYR A 53 -12.05 9.64 -8.40
CA TYR A 53 -10.75 10.06 -7.88
C TYR A 53 -9.77 10.38 -9.00
N VAL A 54 -8.87 11.30 -8.71
CA VAL A 54 -7.75 11.68 -9.57
C VAL A 54 -6.46 11.31 -8.88
N VAL A 55 -5.65 10.53 -9.59
CA VAL A 55 -4.29 10.17 -9.16
C VAL A 55 -3.30 10.83 -10.11
N LEU A 56 -2.40 11.63 -9.57
CA LEU A 56 -1.30 12.25 -10.30
C LEU A 56 -0.01 11.47 -9.99
N ILE A 57 0.69 11.02 -11.02
CA ILE A 57 1.96 10.29 -10.89
C ILE A 57 3.05 11.09 -11.60
N ASN A 58 4.15 11.34 -10.91
CA ASN A 58 5.30 12.03 -11.48
C ASN A 58 6.31 11.04 -12.06
N SER A 59 6.27 10.84 -13.37
CA SER A 59 7.22 9.96 -14.07
C SER A 59 8.68 10.44 -14.01
N GLU A 60 8.95 11.72 -13.72
CA GLU A 60 10.33 12.22 -13.55
C GLU A 60 10.97 11.70 -12.25
N ARG A 61 10.15 11.32 -11.26
CA ARG A 61 10.59 10.76 -9.97
C ARG A 61 10.76 9.25 -10.00
N HIS A 62 10.19 8.59 -11.01
CA HIS A 62 10.26 7.15 -11.24
C HIS A 62 11.13 6.84 -12.47
N PRO A 63 12.47 6.87 -12.34
CA PRO A 63 13.38 6.72 -13.49
C PRO A 63 13.32 5.31 -14.12
N ASN A 64 12.79 4.32 -13.40
CA ASN A 64 12.58 2.98 -13.94
C ASN A 64 11.18 2.86 -14.58
N ALA A 65 11.16 2.74 -15.91
CA ALA A 65 9.91 2.59 -16.68
C ALA A 65 9.12 1.32 -16.31
N GLU A 66 9.79 0.24 -15.89
CA GLU A 66 9.13 -0.99 -15.45
C GLU A 66 8.36 -0.73 -14.15
N ASN A 67 8.99 -0.11 -13.15
CA ASN A 67 8.31 0.25 -11.90
C ASN A 67 7.15 1.21 -12.12
N LEU A 68 7.32 2.21 -13.00
CA LEU A 68 6.27 3.16 -13.34
C LEU A 68 5.04 2.45 -13.90
N SER A 69 5.22 1.47 -14.78
CA SER A 69 4.09 0.69 -15.33
C SER A 69 3.36 -0.13 -14.26
N VAL A 70 4.09 -0.68 -13.29
CA VAL A 70 3.49 -1.40 -12.15
C VAL A 70 2.71 -0.45 -11.24
N TRP A 71 3.19 0.78 -11.04
CA TRP A 71 2.43 1.81 -10.30
C TRP A 71 1.13 2.19 -11.01
N HIS A 72 1.14 2.29 -12.34
CA HIS A 72 -0.09 2.50 -13.12
C HIS A 72 -1.09 1.37 -12.90
N ASP A 73 -0.66 0.13 -13.10
CA ASP A 73 -1.51 -1.05 -12.90
C ASP A 73 -2.05 -1.11 -11.46
N PHE A 74 -1.23 -0.71 -10.48
CA PHE A 74 -1.64 -0.66 -9.08
C PHE A 74 -2.79 0.33 -8.82
N PHE A 75 -2.64 1.58 -9.27
CA PHE A 75 -3.65 2.62 -9.07
C PHE A 75 -4.89 2.41 -9.93
N GLU A 76 -4.79 1.71 -11.05
CA GLU A 76 -5.95 1.26 -11.83
C GLU A 76 -6.71 0.08 -11.19
N GLY A 77 -6.17 -0.52 -10.14
CA GLY A 77 -6.80 -1.65 -9.44
C GLY A 77 -6.59 -2.99 -10.13
N ARG A 78 -5.59 -3.10 -11.02
CA ARG A 78 -5.19 -4.38 -11.62
C ARG A 78 -4.37 -5.20 -10.63
N GLU A 79 -4.29 -6.51 -10.88
CA GLU A 79 -3.36 -7.37 -10.16
C GLU A 79 -1.92 -6.97 -10.52
N ILE A 80 -1.14 -6.67 -9.49
CA ILE A 80 0.26 -6.30 -9.63
C ILE A 80 1.16 -7.36 -9.00
N GLY A 81 2.39 -7.43 -9.51
CA GLY A 81 3.48 -8.16 -8.85
C GLY A 81 4.06 -7.39 -7.66
N PHE A 82 5.34 -7.63 -7.37
CA PHE A 82 6.05 -6.93 -6.30
C PHE A 82 6.57 -5.56 -6.76
N ILE A 83 6.34 -4.55 -5.94
CA ILE A 83 6.94 -3.22 -6.08
C ILE A 83 8.09 -3.11 -5.07
N PHE A 84 9.26 -2.66 -5.53
CA PHE A 84 10.49 -2.51 -4.71
C PHE A 84 10.85 -1.04 -4.45
N GLU A 85 9.87 -0.15 -4.58
CA GLU A 85 10.07 1.30 -4.51
C GLU A 85 9.15 1.90 -3.45
N ASP A 86 9.73 2.70 -2.56
CA ASP A 86 8.98 3.44 -1.56
C ASP A 86 8.51 4.77 -2.17
N ILE A 87 7.24 5.13 -1.96
CA ILE A 87 6.66 6.36 -2.52
C ILE A 87 6.04 7.26 -1.46
N GLU A 88 6.13 8.57 -1.69
CA GLU A 88 5.35 9.55 -0.96
C GLU A 88 4.02 9.81 -1.69
N CYS A 89 2.91 9.49 -1.02
CA CYS A 89 1.58 9.79 -1.50
C CYS A 89 1.02 11.02 -0.78
N GLY A 90 0.95 12.13 -1.52
CA GLY A 90 0.30 13.34 -1.08
C GLY A 90 -1.22 13.23 -1.16
N THR A 91 -1.92 13.75 -0.15
CA THR A 91 -3.37 13.93 -0.20
C THR A 91 -3.75 15.24 0.47
N LEU A 92 -4.96 15.72 0.22
CA LEU A 92 -5.46 16.96 0.78
C LEU A 92 -6.01 16.69 2.18
N ALA A 93 -5.53 17.43 3.19
CA ALA A 93 -5.97 17.24 4.58
C ALA A 93 -7.49 17.47 4.78
N GLY A 94 -8.13 18.26 3.90
CA GLY A 94 -9.57 18.52 3.93
C GLY A 94 -10.41 17.64 3.00
N ASP A 95 -9.81 16.68 2.29
CA ASP A 95 -10.49 15.77 1.36
C ASP A 95 -10.59 14.38 2.01
N THR A 96 -11.70 14.13 2.70
CA THR A 96 -11.92 12.85 3.39
C THR A 96 -11.94 11.68 2.41
N GLY A 97 -12.55 11.85 1.25
CA GLY A 97 -12.60 10.82 0.21
C GLY A 97 -11.22 10.51 -0.35
N GLY A 98 -10.43 11.54 -0.69
CA GLY A 98 -9.06 11.35 -1.16
C GLY A 98 -8.16 10.66 -0.13
N LEU A 99 -8.31 11.01 1.15
CA LEU A 99 -7.57 10.38 2.24
C LEU A 99 -7.95 8.91 2.44
N GLU A 100 -9.24 8.58 2.40
CA GLU A 100 -9.74 7.20 2.49
C GLU A 100 -9.24 6.36 1.30
N MET A 101 -9.28 6.90 0.09
CA MET A 101 -8.76 6.23 -1.10
C MET A 101 -7.25 5.98 -0.97
N ALA A 102 -6.49 6.98 -0.48
CA ALA A 102 -5.06 6.84 -0.28
C ALA A 102 -4.72 5.79 0.80
N ARG A 103 -5.53 5.67 1.86
CA ARG A 103 -5.42 4.60 2.87
C ARG A 103 -5.73 3.23 2.30
N SER A 104 -6.72 3.13 1.42
CA SER A 104 -7.07 1.89 0.70
C SER A 104 -5.91 1.43 -0.19
N TYR A 105 -5.20 2.35 -0.85
CA TYR A 105 -3.95 2.00 -1.53
C TYR A 105 -2.85 1.59 -0.56
N GLN A 106 -2.67 2.31 0.54
CA GLN A 106 -1.64 1.99 1.53
C GLN A 106 -1.80 0.58 2.12
N SER A 107 -3.03 0.12 2.36
CA SER A 107 -3.29 -1.22 2.92
C SER A 107 -3.01 -2.36 1.94
N ARG A 108 -2.96 -2.09 0.63
CA ARG A 108 -2.61 -3.08 -0.41
C ARG A 108 -1.11 -3.33 -0.51
N LEU A 109 -0.29 -2.44 0.05
CA LEU A 109 1.15 -2.50 -0.05
C LEU A 109 1.78 -3.05 1.24
N PRO A 110 2.93 -3.74 1.14
CA PRO A 110 3.75 -4.07 2.30
C PRO A 110 4.05 -2.86 3.18
N GLU A 111 4.23 -3.13 4.48
CA GLU A 111 4.49 -2.10 5.48
C GLU A 111 5.68 -1.21 5.07
N ASN A 112 5.48 0.12 5.12
CA ASN A 112 6.44 1.18 4.77
C ASN A 112 6.67 1.49 3.28
N GLN A 113 6.05 0.79 2.32
CA GLN A 113 6.21 1.12 0.90
C GLN A 113 5.49 2.39 0.44
N MET A 114 4.46 2.82 1.18
CA MET A 114 3.70 4.03 0.86
C MET A 114 3.52 4.88 2.10
N LYS A 115 4.03 6.12 2.02
CA LYS A 115 3.91 7.11 3.09
C LYS A 115 2.85 8.13 2.74
N LEU A 116 1.77 8.15 3.50
CA LEU A 116 0.71 9.15 3.36
C LEU A 116 1.13 10.48 3.98
N ILE A 117 1.07 11.55 3.19
CA ILE A 117 1.38 12.91 3.62
C ILE A 117 0.16 13.81 3.37
N PRO A 118 -0.80 13.86 4.32
CA PRO A 118 -1.87 14.84 4.26
C PRO A 118 -1.27 16.24 4.36
N SER A 119 -1.54 17.07 3.36
CA SER A 119 -0.98 18.42 3.23
C SER A 119 -2.08 19.43 2.96
N ASP A 120 -1.80 20.70 3.27
CA ASP A 120 -2.68 21.80 2.88
C ASP A 120 -2.77 21.92 1.35
N PRO A 121 -3.94 22.31 0.80
CA PRO A 121 -4.12 22.41 -0.65
C PRO A 121 -3.09 23.28 -1.34
N VAL A 122 -2.74 24.43 -0.76
CA VAL A 122 -1.76 25.35 -1.32
C VAL A 122 -0.36 24.72 -1.39
N LEU A 123 0.03 23.98 -0.35
CA LEU A 123 1.35 23.33 -0.30
C LEU A 123 1.40 22.16 -1.27
N LEU A 124 0.33 21.36 -1.34
CA LEU A 124 0.25 20.20 -2.23
C LEU A 124 0.29 20.63 -3.69
N LEU A 125 -0.47 21.67 -4.07
CA LEU A 125 -0.42 22.24 -5.42
C LEU A 125 0.95 22.84 -5.75
N SER A 126 1.56 23.57 -4.82
CA SER A 126 2.90 24.12 -5.03
C SER A 126 3.96 23.03 -5.26
N LYS A 127 3.86 21.90 -4.53
CA LYS A 127 4.67 20.71 -4.78
C LYS A 127 4.37 20.08 -6.14
N ALA A 128 3.09 20.02 -6.52
CA ALA A 128 2.64 19.49 -7.79
C ALA A 128 3.18 20.31 -8.97
N ASP A 129 3.03 21.62 -8.94
CA ASP A 129 3.52 22.53 -9.98
C ASP A 129 5.07 22.51 -10.10
N SER A 130 5.76 22.33 -8.97
CA SER A 130 7.23 22.22 -8.93
C SER A 130 7.78 20.83 -9.23
N GLY A 131 6.93 19.82 -9.46
CA GLY A 131 7.37 18.43 -9.71
C GLY A 131 8.02 17.77 -8.48
N ARG A 132 7.71 18.25 -7.27
CA ARG A 132 8.23 17.74 -6.00
C ARG A 132 7.21 16.84 -5.29
N PHE A 133 6.72 15.86 -6.03
CA PHE A 133 5.81 14.82 -5.55
C PHE A 133 6.08 13.54 -6.33
N ASP A 134 5.81 12.38 -5.73
CA ASP A 134 5.84 11.10 -6.41
C ASP A 134 4.42 10.76 -6.88
N VAL A 135 3.49 10.66 -5.93
CA VAL A 135 2.07 10.42 -6.19
C VAL A 135 1.19 11.41 -5.41
N ILE A 136 0.09 11.86 -6.01
CA ILE A 136 -0.96 12.62 -5.33
C ILE A 136 -2.30 11.96 -5.59
N VAL A 137 -3.08 11.72 -4.53
CA VAL A 137 -4.45 11.20 -4.61
C VAL A 137 -5.42 12.22 -4.02
N MET A 138 -6.44 12.57 -4.80
CA MET A 138 -7.54 13.45 -4.39
C MET A 138 -8.85 13.04 -5.06
N SER A 139 -9.98 13.42 -4.47
CA SER A 139 -11.28 13.32 -5.12
C SER A 139 -11.38 14.25 -6.32
N SER A 140 -12.22 13.91 -7.29
CA SER A 140 -12.44 14.73 -8.49
C SER A 140 -13.02 16.09 -8.12
N GLU A 141 -13.88 16.16 -7.11
CA GLU A 141 -14.42 17.41 -6.56
C GLU A 141 -13.31 18.32 -6.03
N ALA A 142 -12.34 17.75 -5.31
CA ALA A 142 -11.21 18.49 -4.80
C ALA A 142 -10.25 18.90 -5.93
N ALA A 143 -10.02 18.03 -6.92
CA ALA A 143 -9.21 18.34 -8.09
C ALA A 143 -9.74 19.54 -8.87
N GLU A 144 -11.07 19.60 -9.09
CA GLU A 144 -11.73 20.73 -9.76
C GLU A 144 -11.68 22.00 -8.90
N LYS A 145 -12.01 21.89 -7.60
CA LYS A 145 -12.05 23.02 -6.67
C LYS A 145 -10.69 23.70 -6.51
N TYR A 146 -9.61 22.92 -6.50
CA TYR A 146 -8.25 23.41 -6.25
C TYR A 146 -7.41 23.55 -7.53
N GLY A 147 -7.97 23.22 -8.70
CA GLY A 147 -7.31 23.46 -9.99
C GLY A 147 -6.13 22.53 -10.27
N ALA A 148 -6.22 21.25 -9.87
CA ALA A 148 -5.17 20.25 -10.09
C ALA A 148 -4.83 20.02 -11.58
N GLU A 149 -5.64 20.55 -12.50
CA GLU A 149 -5.34 20.62 -13.93
C GLU A 149 -4.05 21.40 -14.26
N SER A 150 -3.61 22.34 -13.42
CA SER A 150 -2.34 23.05 -13.63
C SER A 150 -1.16 22.08 -13.58
N ALA A 151 -1.14 21.21 -12.57
CA ALA A 151 -0.12 20.19 -12.39
C ALA A 151 -0.21 19.10 -13.47
N ALA A 152 -1.43 18.76 -13.91
CA ALA A 152 -1.65 17.81 -15.00
C ALA A 152 -1.06 18.24 -16.36
N LYS A 153 -0.93 19.55 -16.60
CA LYS A 153 -0.37 20.10 -17.86
C LYS A 153 1.15 20.04 -17.91
N ARG A 154 1.82 19.70 -16.81
CA ARG A 154 3.28 19.63 -16.74
C ARG A 154 3.78 18.37 -17.48
N PRO A 155 4.84 18.48 -18.30
CA PRO A 155 5.46 17.30 -18.90
C PRO A 155 5.96 16.36 -17.80
N GLY A 156 5.76 15.05 -17.99
CA GLY A 156 6.15 14.03 -17.02
C GLY A 156 5.15 13.77 -15.89
N VAL A 157 4.03 14.50 -15.83
CA VAL A 157 2.92 14.16 -14.92
C VAL A 157 1.89 13.33 -15.67
N GLN A 158 1.56 12.17 -15.13
CA GLN A 158 0.51 11.30 -15.66
C GLN A 158 -0.72 11.38 -14.77
N VAL A 159 -1.88 11.48 -15.38
CA VAL A 159 -3.16 11.62 -14.68
C VAL A 159 -3.98 10.36 -14.91
N LEU A 160 -4.31 9.68 -13.82
CA LEU A 160 -5.23 8.55 -13.81
C LEU A 160 -6.54 9.00 -13.19
N ARG A 161 -7.65 8.65 -13.84
CA ARG A 161 -8.99 8.85 -13.31
C ARG A 161 -9.52 7.49 -12.87
N VAL A 162 -9.70 7.32 -11.57
CA VAL A 162 -10.11 6.06 -10.97
C VAL A 162 -11.53 6.22 -10.44
N LYS A 163 -12.43 5.31 -10.85
CA LYS A 163 -13.77 5.23 -10.27
C LYS A 163 -13.72 4.32 -9.06
N GLY A 164 -14.19 4.83 -7.93
CA GLY A 164 -14.44 4.06 -6.72
C GLY A 164 -15.52 2.99 -6.93
N ALA A 165 -15.61 2.04 -6.00
CA ALA A 165 -16.62 1.01 -6.08
C ALA A 165 -18.01 1.66 -6.05
N GLN A 166 -18.81 1.45 -7.11
CA GLN A 166 -20.23 1.75 -7.05
C GLN A 166 -20.85 0.64 -6.21
N ASP A 167 -21.50 0.99 -5.10
CA ASP A 167 -22.40 0.08 -4.39
C ASP A 167 -23.42 -0.44 -5.41
N GLU A 168 -23.19 -1.65 -5.91
CA GLU A 168 -24.16 -2.41 -6.69
C GLU A 168 -25.24 -2.85 -5.70
N LYS A 169 -26.19 -1.93 -5.43
CA LYS A 169 -27.41 -2.22 -4.69
C LYS A 169 -28.17 -3.33 -5.42
N ALA A 170 -28.19 -4.53 -4.84
CA ALA A 170 -29.19 -5.57 -5.08
C ALA A 170 -30.17 -5.64 -3.90
#